data_AF-A0A521ZRM6-F1
#
_entry.id   AF-A0A521ZRM6-F1
#
_cell.length_a   1.000
_cell.length_b   1.000
_cell.length_c   1.000
_cell.angle_alpha   90.00
_cell.angle_beta   90.00
_cell.angle_gamma   90.00
#
_symmetry.space_group_name_H-M   'P 1'
#
loop_
_entity.id
_entity.type
_entity.pdbx_description
1 polymer ?
#
loop_
_entity_poly.entity_id
_entity_poly.type
_entity_poly.pdbx_seq_one_letter_code
_entity_poly.pdbx_strand_id
1 'polypeptide(L)' 'GVVEIIGEIAKVASLSFRLFGNIFAGEVLLASMMALFAFFLPLPFMFLEIIVGIIQALIFGMLTLVFMTIATSAEEH' A
#
# COMPACT_ATOMS: atom_id res chain seq x y z
N GLY A 1 14.00 -16.79 -11.99
CA GLY A 1 13.01 -17.78 -12.47
C GLY A 1 11.61 -17.19 -12.45
N VAL A 2 10.69 -17.65 -13.31
CA VAL A 2 9.34 -17.04 -13.49
C VAL A 2 8.54 -16.93 -12.18
N VAL A 3 8.71 -17.89 -11.26
CA VAL A 3 8.05 -17.90 -9.94
C VAL A 3 8.51 -16.74 -9.03
N GLU A 4 9.77 -16.32 -9.15
CA GLU A 4 10.36 -15.24 -8.36
C GLU A 4 9.78 -13.88 -8.79
N ILE A 5 9.68 -13.66 -10.11
CA ILE A 5 9.04 -12.49 -10.71
C ILE A 5 7.55 -12.40 -10.32
N ILE A 6 6.82 -13.52 -10.39
CA ILE A 6 5.39 -13.56 -9.98
C ILE A 6 5.25 -13.30 -8.47
N GLY A 7 6.14 -13.85 -7.64
CA GLY A 7 6.14 -13.60 -6.19
C GLY A 7 6.46 -12.15 -5.83
N GLU A 8 7.37 -11.50 -6.58
CA GLU A 8 7.69 -10.09 -6.40
C GLU A 8 6.54 -9.17 -6.82
N ILE A 9 5.91 -9.43 -7.98
CA ILE A 9 4.73 -8.68 -8.44
C ILE A 9 3.56 -8.88 -7.47
N ALA A 10 3.39 -10.08 -6.91
CA ALA A 10 2.38 -10.33 -5.89
C ALA A 10 2.61 -9.51 -4.62
N LYS A 11 3.86 -9.28 -4.18
CA LYS A 11 4.18 -8.36 -3.07
C LYS A 11 3.76 -6.93 -3.41
N VAL A 12 4.10 -6.44 -4.60
CA VAL A 12 3.72 -5.10 -5.10
C VAL A 12 2.19 -4.93 -5.15
N ALA A 13 1.48 -5.91 -5.69
CA ALA A 13 0.03 -5.91 -5.77
C ALA A 13 -0.61 -5.95 -4.37
N SER A 14 -0.10 -6.79 -3.46
CA SER A 14 -0.56 -6.86 -2.06
C SER A 14 -0.35 -5.53 -1.33
N LEU A 15 0.75 -4.83 -1.64
CA LEU A 15 1.06 -3.51 -1.11
C LEU A 15 0.08 -2.44 -1.59
N SER A 16 -0.18 -2.43 -2.90
CA SER A 16 -1.07 -1.47 -3.56
C SER A 16 -2.51 -1.63 -3.09
N PHE A 17 -2.99 -2.88 -2.96
CA PHE A 17 -4.30 -3.19 -2.40
C PHE A 17 -4.43 -2.74 -0.94
N ARG A 18 -3.33 -2.78 -0.17
CA ARG A 18 -3.31 -2.32 1.22
C ARG A 18 -3.37 -0.80 1.34
N LEU A 19 -2.63 -0.09 0.49
CA LEU A 19 -2.67 1.38 0.43
C LEU A 19 -4.03 1.87 -0.09
N PHE A 20 -4.62 1.17 -1.07
CA PHE A 20 -5.98 1.39 -1.52
C PHE A 20 -7.00 1.16 -0.40
N GLY A 21 -6.89 0.05 0.33
CA GLY A 21 -7.75 -0.25 1.48
C GLY A 21 -7.68 0.83 2.56
N ASN A 22 -6.48 1.38 2.82
CA ASN A 22 -6.30 2.47 3.77
C ASN A 22 -6.98 3.78 3.31
N ILE A 23 -6.75 4.22 2.08
CA ILE A 23 -7.42 5.42 1.54
C ILE A 23 -8.95 5.23 1.51
N PHE A 24 -9.40 4.03 1.10
CA PHE A 24 -10.82 3.68 1.02
C PHE A 24 -11.49 3.63 2.39
N ALA A 25 -10.80 3.13 3.42
CA ALA A 25 -11.30 3.14 4.79
C ALA A 25 -11.50 4.58 5.28
N GLY A 26 -10.54 5.49 5.05
CA GLY A 26 -10.71 6.93 5.35
C GLY A 26 -11.89 7.58 4.62
N GLU A 27 -12.12 7.25 3.35
CA GLU A 27 -13.24 7.77 2.55
C GLU A 27 -14.60 7.22 3.02
N VAL A 28 -14.71 5.90 3.20
CA VAL A 28 -15.91 5.21 3.72
C VAL A 28 -16.25 5.69 5.12
N LEU A 29 -15.23 5.96 5.90
CA LEU A 29 -15.36 6.53 7.22
C LEU A 29 -15.96 7.94 7.17
N LEU A 30 -15.44 8.84 6.32
CA LEU A 30 -16.01 10.18 6.15
C LEU A 30 -17.49 10.12 5.70
N ALA A 31 -17.80 9.20 4.80
CA ALA A 31 -19.17 8.94 4.32
C ALA A 31 -20.09 8.40 5.44
N SER A 32 -19.59 7.49 6.28
CA SER A 32 -20.33 6.95 7.42
C SER A 32 -20.44 7.95 8.58
N MET A 33 -19.49 8.87 8.73
CA MET A 33 -19.54 9.97 9.70
C MET A 33 -20.64 10.99 9.36
N MET A 34 -20.88 11.27 8.08
CA MET A 34 -22.07 12.03 7.65
C MET A 34 -23.38 11.31 7.99
N ALA A 35 -23.37 9.98 8.09
CA ALA A 35 -24.55 9.17 8.35
C ALA A 35 -24.84 8.93 9.85
N LEU A 36 -23.83 8.91 10.75
CA LEU A 36 -23.97 8.32 12.09
C LEU A 36 -23.46 9.14 13.29
N PHE A 37 -22.84 10.32 13.11
CA PHE A 37 -22.40 11.20 14.22
C PHE A 37 -21.43 10.54 15.23
N ALA A 38 -20.70 9.48 14.84
CA ALA A 38 -19.71 8.78 15.69
C ALA A 38 -18.27 9.21 15.32
N PHE A 39 -17.93 10.47 15.61
CA PHE A 39 -16.71 11.13 15.11
C PHE A 39 -15.41 10.73 15.86
N PHE A 40 -15.52 10.09 17.04
CA PHE A 40 -14.37 9.95 17.97
C PHE A 40 -13.55 8.68 17.78
N LEU A 41 -14.20 7.55 17.48
CA LEU A 41 -13.53 6.27 17.22
C LEU A 41 -12.61 6.29 15.98
N PRO A 42 -12.93 7.02 14.90
CA PRO A 42 -12.14 6.96 13.68
C PRO A 42 -10.90 7.84 13.63
N LEU A 43 -10.90 8.95 14.38
CA LEU A 43 -9.80 9.92 14.43
C LEU A 43 -8.43 9.29 14.72
N PRO A 44 -8.27 8.47 15.79
CA PRO A 44 -6.97 7.83 16.06
C PRO A 44 -6.60 6.78 15.01
N PHE A 45 -7.59 6.12 14.40
CA PHE A 45 -7.36 5.10 13.38
C PHE A 45 -6.86 5.72 12.07
N MET A 46 -7.44 6.86 11.66
CA MET A 46 -7.01 7.64 10.48
C MET A 46 -5.58 8.16 10.62
N PHE A 47 -5.18 8.55 11.84
CA PHE A 47 -3.81 9.00 12.11
C PHE A 47 -2.79 7.85 11.97
N LEU A 48 -3.10 6.67 12.53
CA LEU A 48 -2.29 5.47 12.34
C LEU A 48 -2.22 5.04 10.87
N GLU A 49 -3.34 5.14 10.16
CA GLU A 49 -3.49 4.77 8.76
C GLU A 49 -2.62 5.60 7.82
N ILE A 50 -2.55 6.92 8.04
CA ILE A 50 -1.66 7.82 7.29
C ILE A 50 -0.20 7.43 7.49
N ILE A 51 0.23 7.14 8.73
CA ILE A 51 1.60 6.71 9.02
C ILE A 51 1.92 5.39 8.30
N VAL A 52 1.00 4.42 8.36
CA VAL A 52 1.16 3.13 7.68
C VAL A 52 1.18 3.30 6.16
N GLY A 53 0.37 4.21 5.60
CA GLY A 53 0.35 4.55 4.18
C GLY A 53 1.67 5.12 3.69
N ILE A 54 2.29 6.02 4.46
CA ILE A 54 3.63 6.57 4.13
C ILE A 54 4.69 5.47 4.14
N ILE A 55 4.71 4.63 5.18
CA ILE A 55 5.65 3.50 5.26
C ILE A 55 5.46 2.56 4.06
N GLN A 56 4.21 2.30 3.65
CA GLN A 56 3.95 1.47 2.48
C GLN A 56 4.43 2.09 1.16
N ALA A 57 4.23 3.38 0.97
CA ALA A 57 4.76 4.07 -0.22
C ALA A 57 6.30 4.01 -0.29
N LEU A 58 6.99 4.13 0.85
CA LEU A 58 8.45 3.98 0.93
C LEU A 58 8.92 2.57 0.60
N ILE A 59 8.26 1.55 1.16
CA ILE A 59 8.57 0.13 0.87
C ILE A 59 8.30 -0.18 -0.60
N PHE A 60 7.23 0.37 -1.17
CA PHE A 60 6.94 0.21 -2.60
C PHE A 60 8.07 0.74 -3.47
N GLY A 61 8.49 2.00 -3.26
CA GLY A 61 9.59 2.59 -4.02
C GLY A 61 10.91 1.84 -3.88
N MET A 62 11.22 1.33 -2.67
CA MET A 62 12.39 0.49 -2.44
C MET A 62 12.30 -0.82 -3.24
N LEU A 63 11.15 -1.51 -3.20
CA LEU A 63 10.94 -2.74 -3.98
C LEU A 63 10.97 -2.48 -5.49
N THR A 64 10.45 -1.35 -5.97
CA THR A 64 10.52 -0.95 -7.38
C THR A 64 11.95 -0.69 -7.84
N LEU A 65 12.78 -0.04 -7.02
CA LEU A 65 14.21 0.16 -7.32
C LEU A 65 14.98 -1.17 -7.35
N VAL A 66 14.70 -2.07 -6.40
CA VAL A 66 15.26 -3.42 -6.38
C VAL A 66 14.83 -4.21 -7.62
N PHE A 67 13.55 -4.15 -8.00
CA PHE A 67 13.04 -4.78 -9.21
C PHE A 67 13.71 -4.23 -10.47
N MET A 68 13.83 -2.90 -10.59
CA MET A 68 14.50 -2.27 -11.73
C MET A 68 15.94 -2.76 -11.84
N THR A 69 16.64 -2.86 -10.70
CA THR A 69 18.01 -3.39 -10.65
C THR A 69 18.05 -4.85 -11.08
N ILE A 70 17.18 -5.72 -10.55
CA ILE A 70 17.12 -7.14 -10.92
C ILE A 70 16.76 -7.31 -12.41
N ALA A 71 15.80 -6.55 -12.92
CA ALA A 71 15.39 -6.60 -14.32
C ALA A 71 16.51 -6.15 -15.26
N THR A 72 17.29 -5.12 -14.88
CA THR A 72 18.46 -4.71 -15.66
C THR A 72 19.60 -5.73 -15.60
N SER A 73 19.80 -6.40 -14.46
CA SER A 73 20.80 -7.48 -14.32
C SER A 73 20.40 -8.75 -15.08
N ALA A 74 19.10 -8.98 -15.26
CA ALA A 74 18.57 -10.14 -15.97
C ALA A 74 18.72 -10.03 -17.51
N GLU A 75 18.99 -8.84 -18.04
CA GLU A 75 19.25 -8.65 -19.49
C GLU A 75 20.72 -8.93 -19.90
N GLU A 76 21.63 -9.21 -18.96
CA GLU A 76 23.03 -9.58 -19.29
C GLU A 76 23.26 -11.10 -19.47
N HIS A 77 22.22 -11.95 -19.44
CA HIS A 77 22.34 -13.38 -19.73
C HIS A 77 21.33 -13.91 -20.76
#